data_AF-A0A0M3JME4-F1
#
_entry.id   AF-A0A0M3JME4-F1
#
_cell.length_a   1.000
_cell.length_b   1.000
_cell.length_c   1.000
_cell.angle_alpha   90.00
_cell.angle_beta   90.00
_cell.angle_gamma   90.00
#
_symmetry.space_group_name_H-M   'P 1'
#
loop_
_entity.id
_entity.type
_entity.pdbx_description
1 polymer ?
#
loop_
_entity_poly.entity_id
_entity_poly.type
_entity_poly.pdbx_seq_one_letter_code
_entity_poly.pdbx_strand_id
1 'polypeptide(L)' 'MENIEINALIKIIGLQYRLKYDRDEEMKTLRYGKVMVMADQDQDGSHIKGLVINFIHCNWPALIKRNFVEEFITPIVK' A
#
# COMPACT_ATOMS: atom_id res chain seq x y z
N MET A 1 -13.34 5.46 11.29
CA MET A 1 -12.00 5.08 11.79
C MET A 1 -12.05 3.81 12.65
N GLU A 2 -13.06 2.95 12.50
CA GLU A 2 -13.20 1.75 13.35
C GLU A 2 -12.33 0.57 12.88
N ASN A 3 -11.92 0.56 11.61
CA ASN A 3 -11.11 -0.52 11.08
C ASN A 3 -9.68 -0.47 11.67
N ILE A 4 -9.38 -1.44 12.52
CA ILE A 4 -8.15 -1.50 13.31
C ILE A 4 -6.96 -1.80 12.39
N GLU A 5 -7.15 -2.63 11.36
CA GLU A 5 -6.14 -3.05 10.41
C GLU A 5 -5.65 -1.88 9.55
N ILE A 6 -6.57 -1.07 9.01
CA ILE A 6 -6.26 0.13 8.24
C ILE A 6 -5.53 1.16 9.11
N ASN A 7 -6.00 1.37 10.34
CA ASN A 7 -5.33 2.28 11.27
C ASN A 7 -3.91 1.81 11.61
N ALA A 8 -3.71 0.50 11.78
CA ALA A 8 -2.40 -0.08 12.02
C ALA A 8 -1.48 0.13 10.80
N LEU A 9 -1.96 -0.15 9.58
CA LEU A 9 -1.21 0.08 8.35
C LEU A 9 -0.77 1.53 8.20
N ILE A 10 -1.68 2.48 8.40
CA ILE A 10 -1.38 3.91 8.33
C ILE A 10 -0.28 4.30 9.33
N LYS A 11 -0.38 3.83 10.58
CA LYS A 11 0.60 4.11 11.63
C LYS A 11 1.97 3.48 11.35
N ILE A 12 1.99 2.23 10.86
CA ILE A 12 3.22 1.50 10.55
C ILE A 12 3.95 2.18 9.40
N ILE A 13 3.23 2.52 8.33
CA ILE A 13 3.80 3.14 7.13
C ILE A 13 4.16 4.62 7.36
N GLY A 14 3.46 5.29 8.28
CA GLY A 14 3.60 6.74 8.50
C GLY A 14 2.73 7.57 7.55
N LEU A 15 1.63 7.00 7.06
CA LEU A 15 0.68 7.69 6.19
C LEU A 15 -0.08 8.77 6.97
N GLN A 16 -0.37 9.88 6.31
CA GLN A 16 -1.11 11.00 6.86
C GLN A 16 -2.14 11.47 5.83
N TYR A 17 -3.42 11.44 6.19
CA TYR A 17 -4.51 11.83 5.29
C TYR A 17 -4.43 13.28 4.78
N ARG A 18 -3.74 14.17 5.51
CA ARG A 18 -3.53 15.57 5.11
C ARG A 18 -2.45 15.76 4.04
N LEU A 19 -1.58 14.77 3.83
CA LEU A 19 -0.48 14.85 2.88
C LEU A 19 -0.88 14.17 1.58
N LYS A 20 -0.49 14.76 0.45
CA LYS A 20 -0.75 14.19 -0.88
C LYS A 20 0.38 13.29 -1.37
N TYR A 21 1.60 13.48 -0.85
CA TYR A 21 2.81 12.77 -1.28
C TYR A 21 3.22 13.06 -2.73
N ASP A 22 2.95 14.30 -3.17
CA ASP A 22 3.36 14.79 -4.49
C ASP A 22 4.81 15.27 -4.49
N ARG A 23 5.37 15.59 -3.31
CA ARG A 23 6.72 16.15 -3.14
C ARG A 23 7.66 15.19 -2.40
N ASP A 24 8.94 15.25 -2.72
CA ASP A 24 9.94 14.37 -2.09
C ASP A 24 10.11 14.63 -0.59
N GLU A 25 9.86 15.85 -0.13
CA GLU A 25 9.85 16.18 1.31
C GLU A 25 8.73 15.45 2.05
N GLU A 26 7.57 15.27 1.42
CA GLU A 26 6.44 14.53 1.99
C GLU A 26 6.77 13.03 2.03
N MET A 27 7.46 12.51 1.02
CA MET A 27 7.93 11.12 1.00
C MET A 27 8.87 10.80 2.17
N LYS A 28 9.71 11.76 2.60
CA LYS A 28 10.60 11.60 3.76
C LYS A 28 9.86 11.44 5.09
N THR A 29 8.56 11.77 5.13
CA THR A 29 7.73 11.57 6.33
C THR A 29 7.25 10.11 6.48
N LEU A 30 7.31 9.33 5.40
CA LEU A 30 6.99 7.90 5.43
C LEU A 30 8.12 7.14 6.13
N ARG A 31 7.75 6.11 6.90
CA ARG A 31 8.70 5.21 7.57
C ARG A 31 9.25 4.15 6.63
N TYR A 32 8.51 3.84 5.56
CA TYR A 32 8.87 2.87 4.54
C TYR A 32 8.77 3.54 3.16
N GLY A 33 9.74 3.26 2.30
CA GLY A 33 9.76 3.80 0.93
C GLY A 33 8.86 3.04 -0.05
N LYS A 34 8.50 1.80 0.28
CA LYS A 34 7.63 0.92 -0.51
C LYS A 34 6.83 -0.02 0.38
N VAL A 35 5.70 -0.50 -0.12
CA VAL A 35 4.86 -1.54 0.47
C VAL A 35 4.81 -2.71 -0.49
N MET A 36 5.31 -3.86 -0.04
CA MET A 36 5.25 -5.11 -0.80
C MET A 36 4.04 -5.93 -0.33
N VAL A 37 3.11 -6.22 -1.22
CA VAL A 37 1.95 -7.06 -0.96
C VAL A 37 2.27 -8.49 -1.38
N MET A 38 2.21 -9.40 -0.40
CA MET A 38 2.43 -10.82 -0.61
C MET A 38 1.15 -11.54 -0.21
N ALA A 39 0.51 -12.20 -1.18
CA ALA A 39 -0.70 -12.97 -0.98
C ALA A 39 -0.61 -14.24 -1.82
N ASP A 40 -1.43 -15.23 -1.49
CA ASP A 40 -1.45 -16.51 -2.22
C ASP A 40 -1.74 -16.29 -3.71
N GLN A 41 -1.17 -17.16 -4.54
CA GLN A 41 -1.32 -17.07 -5.99
C GLN A 41 -2.64 -17.74 -6.43
N ASP A 42 -3.75 -17.24 -5.88
CA ASP A 42 -5.12 -17.61 -6.21
C ASP A 42 -6.02 -16.38 -6.46
N GLN A 43 -7.32 -16.61 -6.64
CA GLN A 43 -8.28 -15.55 -6.90
C GLN A 43 -8.48 -14.63 -5.69
N ASP A 44 -8.44 -15.18 -4.47
CA ASP A 44 -8.63 -14.42 -3.24
C ASP A 44 -7.42 -13.56 -2.94
N GLY A 45 -6.21 -14.06 -3.15
CA GLY A 45 -4.97 -13.28 -3.06
C GLY A 45 -4.95 -12.15 -4.09
N SER A 46 -5.45 -12.39 -5.30
CA SER A 46 -5.63 -11.34 -6.32
C SER A 46 -6.63 -10.27 -5.86
N HIS A 47 -7.72 -10.67 -5.21
CA HIS A 47 -8.71 -9.75 -4.66
C HIS A 47 -8.15 -8.91 -3.50
N ILE A 48 -7.40 -9.52 -2.57
CA ILE A 48 -6.73 -8.82 -1.46
C ILE A 48 -5.74 -7.79 -2.01
N LYS A 49 -4.91 -8.17 -2.99
CA LYS A 49 -3.99 -7.25 -3.67
C LYS A 49 -4.75 -6.06 -4.26
N GLY A 50 -5.86 -6.31 -4.95
CA GLY A 50 -6.73 -5.28 -5.48
C GLY A 50 -7.26 -4.31 -4.42
N LEU A 51 -7.69 -4.81 -3.26
CA LEU A 51 -8.17 -3.97 -2.16
C LEU A 51 -7.07 -3.08 -1.58
N VAL A 52 -5.86 -3.59 -1.41
CA VAL A 52 -4.71 -2.79 -0.93
C VAL A 52 -4.35 -1.70 -1.94
N ILE A 53 -4.26 -2.04 -3.22
CA ILE A 53 -3.99 -1.08 -4.30
C ILE A 53 -5.08 -0.02 -4.34
N ASN A 54 -6.35 -0.41 -4.27
CA ASN A 54 -7.48 0.51 -4.27
C ASN A 54 -7.45 1.43 -3.04
N PHE A 55 -7.15 0.91 -1.85
CA PHE A 55 -7.02 1.71 -0.64
C PHE A 55 -5.97 2.81 -0.79
N ILE A 56 -4.78 2.48 -1.30
CA ILE A 56 -3.72 3.48 -1.54
C ILE A 56 -4.13 4.44 -2.66
N HIS A 57 -4.73 3.96 -3.75
CA HIS A 57 -5.15 4.79 -4.88
C HIS A 57 -6.23 5.82 -4.51
N CYS A 58 -7.26 5.40 -3.75
CA CYS A 58 -8.36 6.28 -3.33
C CYS A 58 -7.90 7.40 -2.40
N ASN A 59 -6.94 7.13 -1.52
CA ASN A 59 -6.51 8.09 -0.50
C ASN A 59 -5.29 8.90 -0.96
N TRP A 60 -4.34 8.29 -1.68
CA TRP A 60 -3.06 8.87 -2.06
C TRP A 60 -2.65 8.45 -3.49
N PRO A 61 -3.35 8.92 -4.53
CA PRO A 61 -3.07 8.53 -5.92
C PRO A 61 -1.64 8.89 -6.38
N ALA A 62 -0.99 9.87 -5.74
CA ALA A 62 0.41 10.23 -6.01
C ALA A 62 1.39 9.09 -5.68
N LEU A 63 1.10 8.30 -4.63
CA LEU A 63 1.94 7.16 -4.23
C LEU A 63 1.92 6.05 -5.30
N ILE A 64 0.77 5.82 -5.94
CA ILE A 64 0.66 4.86 -7.05
C ILE A 64 1.56 5.27 -8.22
N LYS A 65 1.57 6.56 -8.59
CA LYS A 65 2.43 7.09 -9.65
C LYS A 65 3.92 7.00 -9.34
N ARG A 66 4.28 6.84 -8.07
CA ARG A 66 5.67 6.74 -7.58
C ARG A 66 6.12 5.29 -7.33
N ASN A 67 5.36 4.30 -7.81
CA ASN A 67 5.65 2.87 -7.61
C ASN A 67 5.82 2.50 -6.12
N PHE A 68 4.98 3.08 -5.26
CA PHE A 68 5.03 2.83 -3.81
C PHE A 68 4.55 1.43 -3.43
N VAL A 69 3.60 0.86 -4.18
CA VAL A 69 3.06 -0.48 -3.94
C VAL A 69 3.68 -1.45 -4.93
N GLU A 70 4.29 -2.51 -4.42
CA GLU A 70 4.84 -3.62 -5.19
C GLU A 70 4.10 -4.91 -4.82
N GLU A 71 4.06 -5.87 -5.73
CA GLU A 71 3.57 -7.21 -5.43
C GLU A 71 4.72 -8.22 -5.48
N PHE A 72 4.66 -9.21 -4.60
CA PHE A 72 5.51 -10.38 -4.68
C PHE A 72 4.66 -11.58 -5.06
N ILE A 73 4.98 -12.20 -6.18
CA ILE A 73 4.28 -13.37 -6.68
C ILE A 73 5.04 -14.61 -6.21
N THR A 74 4.40 -15.41 -5.35
CA THR A 74 4.87 -16.76 -5.00
C THR A 74 4.62 -17.70 -6.18
N PRO A 75 5.48 -18.68 -6.46
CA PRO A 75 5.25 -19.63 -7.56
C PRO A 75 4.12 -20.64 -7.22
N ILE A 76 3.14 -20.83 -8.13
CA ILE A 76 2.03 -21.81 -7.99
C ILE A 76 2.55 -23.26 -7.90
N VAL A 77 3.59 -23.65 -8.63
CA VAL A 77 4.24 -24.97 -8.53
C VAL A 77 5.70 -24.87 -9.02
N LYS A 78 6.56 -25.82 -8.60
CA LYS A 78 7.88 -26.06 -9.20
C LYS A 78 7.78 -26.75 -10.55
#